data_AF-A0A562LTG9-F1
#
_entry.id   AF-A0A562LTG9-F1
#
_cell.length_a   1.000
_cell.length_b   1.000
_cell.length_c   1.000
_cell.angle_alpha   90.00
_cell.angle_beta   90.00
_cell.angle_gamma   90.00
#
_symmetry.space_group_name_H-M   'P 1'
#
loop_
_entity.id
_entity.type
_entity.pdbx_description
1 polymer ?
#
loop_
_entity_poly.entity_id
_entity_poly.type
_entity_poly.pdbx_seq_one_letter_code
_entity_poly.pdbx_strand_id
1 'polypeptide(L)'
;MRDDAGREGVLEARLTAAVLIVGGGPCGLMLANELGRRGVSAILVDEKPGTAFNPQANATQARSMEHYRRLGFADEIRREGLPADYPTDVAYFTRYAGYELARFALPSSSRAGELIKGMSGSWSAAELPHRVSQKYVEAVLLRHAERLPGIKLNYGHRLIGYVESDDGIAGEVERLDDGSRFQVQADFLVGADGPRSMVRQSLGIVYGGETGMQRDFMGGRMLAVYLRSPDFYASIPHAKAWMYNCFNGDRRTFMASVNGRDEFAFHTQLRPGEDAGAITVTEAKTAFQRACGVPIACEVLSFLTWTAGHALVANGMQRGRVFLGGDAAHLFTPTGGLGYNTAIEDAVNLGWKLASVVKGVSPVALLDSYEIERRPVALRNTDYARRFADSLGLFAPAPEIEHATDQGDEARRIAGAYLERHARAEFNIPGVTFGGRYDGSPIIISDGSQPPPDAANVYVPSACPGGRAPHAWLEGGVSLYDLFGFEWTLLQFGEVETAHAAVADAVRMLGVDVKLVTLPASLRDLYEADLALIRPDQIVAWRGGASQAGTIGRVLGHAKGQ
;
A
#
# COMPACT_ATOMS: atom_id res chain seq x y z
N MET A 1 18.57 26.40 57.91
CA MET A 1 18.95 25.05 57.43
C MET A 1 17.72 24.51 56.72
N ARG A 2 17.71 24.61 55.38
CA ARG A 2 17.93 23.49 54.42
C ARG A 2 16.68 22.59 54.38
N ASP A 3 15.97 22.37 53.28
CA ASP A 3 16.20 22.60 51.85
C ASP A 3 14.83 22.82 51.18
N ASP A 4 14.69 23.93 50.45
CA ASP A 4 13.66 24.07 49.40
C ASP A 4 14.37 24.75 48.22
N ALA A 5 15.13 23.92 47.50
CA ALA A 5 15.98 24.36 46.40
C ALA A 5 15.84 23.36 45.25
N GLY A 6 15.33 23.86 44.12
CA GLY A 6 15.71 23.37 42.80
C GLY A 6 14.95 22.15 42.27
N ARG A 7 13.66 22.31 41.93
CA ARG A 7 13.19 21.78 40.64
C ARG A 7 13.31 22.90 39.61
N GLU A 8 14.55 23.21 39.26
CA GLU A 8 14.83 23.91 38.00
C GLU A 8 14.22 23.06 36.89
N GLY A 9 13.21 23.61 36.22
CA GLY A 9 12.66 23.01 35.01
C GLY A 9 13.80 22.82 34.04
N VAL A 10 14.17 21.57 33.79
CA VAL A 10 14.95 21.19 32.62
C VAL A 10 14.21 21.83 31.45
N LEU A 11 14.83 22.77 30.75
CA LEU A 11 14.32 23.31 29.50
C LEU A 11 14.13 22.12 28.56
N GLU A 12 12.91 21.58 28.51
CA GLU A 12 12.56 20.52 27.58
C GLU A 12 12.86 21.05 26.18
N ALA A 13 13.77 20.37 25.47
CA ALA A 13 14.11 20.75 24.11
C ALA A 13 12.83 20.64 23.26
N ARG A 14 12.24 21.78 22.90
CA ARG A 14 11.01 21.83 22.13
C ARG A 14 11.36 21.86 20.65
N LEU A 15 11.11 20.75 19.97
CA LEU A 15 11.17 20.70 18.51
C LEU A 15 9.83 21.16 17.93
N THR A 16 9.87 21.75 16.74
CA THR A 16 8.67 22.21 16.02
C THR A 16 8.63 21.62 14.61
N ALA A 17 7.44 21.27 14.15
CA ALA A 17 7.14 20.84 12.77
C ALA A 17 5.68 21.16 12.45
N ALA A 18 5.27 21.09 11.19
CA ALA A 18 3.83 21.16 10.86
C ALA A 18 3.12 19.84 11.20
N VAL A 19 3.79 18.70 10.97
CA VAL A 19 3.21 17.37 11.18
C VAL A 19 4.12 16.48 12.03
N LEU A 20 3.58 15.88 13.09
CA LEU A 20 4.23 14.80 13.83
C LEU A 20 3.71 13.45 13.30
N ILE A 21 4.60 12.62 12.76
CA ILE A 21 4.29 11.30 12.21
C ILE A 21 4.78 10.24 13.21
N VAL A 22 3.89 9.35 13.64
CA VAL A 22 4.22 8.25 14.56
C VAL A 22 4.23 6.95 13.77
N GLY A 23 5.41 6.37 13.54
CA GLY A 23 5.61 5.17 12.74
C GLY A 23 6.31 5.43 11.41
N GLY A 24 7.49 4.82 11.24
CA GLY A 24 8.39 4.85 10.09
C GLY A 24 8.28 3.62 9.19
N GLY A 25 7.07 3.05 9.11
CA GLY A 25 6.71 2.07 8.09
C GLY A 25 6.28 2.72 6.76
N PRO A 26 5.63 1.95 5.86
CA PRO A 26 5.31 2.42 4.51
C PRO A 26 4.44 3.67 4.47
N CYS A 27 3.38 3.72 5.30
CA CYS A 27 2.50 4.89 5.38
C CYS A 27 3.26 6.14 5.85
N GLY A 28 3.99 6.06 6.96
CA GLY A 28 4.69 7.22 7.52
C GLY A 28 5.83 7.72 6.65
N LEU A 29 6.63 6.82 6.07
CA LEU A 29 7.70 7.20 5.14
C LEU A 29 7.17 7.78 3.84
N MET A 30 6.06 7.23 3.30
CA MET A 30 5.41 7.82 2.14
C MET A 30 4.84 9.20 2.46
N LEU A 31 4.21 9.38 3.63
CA LEU A 31 3.67 10.67 4.06
C LEU A 31 4.79 11.70 4.23
N ALA A 32 5.93 11.32 4.81
CA ALA A 32 7.10 12.19 4.92
C ALA A 32 7.60 12.66 3.54
N ASN A 33 7.61 11.75 2.55
CA ASN A 33 7.94 12.11 1.16
C ASN A 33 6.91 13.07 0.53
N GLU A 34 5.61 12.82 0.73
CA GLU A 34 4.54 13.68 0.22
C GLU A 34 4.59 15.09 0.80
N LEU A 35 4.85 15.21 2.11
CA LEU A 35 4.95 16.50 2.81
C LEU A 35 6.24 17.23 2.46
N GLY A 36 7.38 16.56 2.52
CA GLY A 36 8.69 17.17 2.28
C GLY A 36 8.85 17.69 0.86
N ARG A 37 8.32 16.97 -0.14
CA ARG A 37 8.31 17.44 -1.54
C ARG A 37 7.40 18.66 -1.75
N ARG A 38 6.44 18.87 -0.86
CA ARG A 38 5.61 20.08 -0.80
C ARG A 38 6.22 21.16 0.09
N GLY A 39 7.40 20.97 0.66
CA GLY A 39 8.04 21.93 1.57
C GLY A 39 7.36 22.04 2.93
N VAL A 40 6.61 21.01 3.34
CA VAL A 40 5.97 20.96 4.67
C VAL A 40 6.88 20.20 5.63
N SER A 41 7.16 20.80 6.78
CA SER A 41 8.04 20.20 7.78
C SER A 41 7.34 19.06 8.52
N ALA A 42 8.06 17.98 8.75
CA ALA A 42 7.57 16.85 9.52
C ALA A 42 8.67 16.26 10.40
N ILE A 43 8.28 15.86 11.61
CA ILE A 43 9.09 15.03 12.49
C ILE A 43 8.44 13.65 12.52
N LEU A 44 9.18 12.64 12.10
CA LEU A 44 8.79 11.25 12.23
C LEU A 44 9.51 10.63 13.42
N VAL A 45 8.77 9.86 14.22
CA VAL A 45 9.31 9.03 15.31
C VAL A 45 8.91 7.57 15.10
N ASP A 46 9.84 6.64 15.29
CA ASP A 46 9.57 5.19 15.30
C ASP A 46 10.44 4.53 16.36
N GLU A 47 9.87 3.59 17.12
CA GLU A 47 10.57 2.86 18.18
C GLU A 47 11.62 1.87 17.64
N LYS A 48 11.48 1.42 16.39
CA LYS A 48 12.47 0.56 15.74
C LYS A 48 13.77 1.33 15.53
N PRO A 49 14.91 0.65 15.49
CA PRO A 49 16.20 1.28 15.21
C PRO A 49 16.41 1.64 13.71
N GLY A 50 15.48 1.26 12.83
CA GLY A 50 15.54 1.53 11.39
C GLY A 50 14.34 0.92 10.65
N THR A 51 14.43 0.83 9.32
CA THR A 51 13.42 0.19 8.46
C THR A 51 13.32 -1.32 8.70
N ALA A 52 12.28 -1.95 8.14
CA ALA A 52 12.01 -3.37 8.33
C ALA A 52 13.21 -4.29 8.03
N PHE A 53 13.59 -5.10 9.01
CA PHE A 53 14.53 -6.20 8.82
C PHE A 53 13.85 -7.40 8.11
N ASN A 54 12.63 -7.72 8.58
CA ASN A 54 11.82 -8.82 8.07
C ASN A 54 11.18 -8.45 6.71
N PRO A 55 11.00 -9.42 5.79
CA PRO A 55 10.49 -9.11 4.46
C PRO A 55 9.08 -8.51 4.41
N GLN A 56 8.20 -8.85 5.36
CA GLN A 56 6.81 -8.37 5.45
C GLN A 56 6.07 -8.50 4.09
N ALA A 57 5.40 -7.45 3.60
CA ALA A 57 4.72 -7.51 2.30
C ALA A 57 5.71 -7.75 1.14
N ASN A 58 5.31 -8.50 0.11
CA ASN A 58 6.21 -8.89 -1.00
C ASN A 58 5.68 -8.51 -2.39
N ALA A 59 4.66 -7.65 -2.45
CA ALA A 59 4.00 -7.27 -3.70
C ALA A 59 3.57 -5.79 -3.67
N THR A 60 4.14 -5.01 -4.57
CA THR A 60 3.74 -3.63 -4.85
C THR A 60 2.79 -3.64 -6.03
N GLN A 61 1.57 -3.15 -5.84
CA GLN A 61 0.60 -3.05 -6.91
C GLN A 61 0.95 -1.91 -7.87
N ALA A 62 0.36 -1.97 -9.07
CA ALA A 62 0.55 -0.93 -10.07
C ALA A 62 0.23 0.47 -9.52
N ARG A 63 -0.82 0.63 -8.71
CA ARG A 63 -1.19 1.94 -8.17
C ARG A 63 -0.10 2.58 -7.30
N SER A 64 0.51 1.80 -6.42
CA SER A 64 1.67 2.25 -5.63
C SER A 64 2.87 2.57 -6.52
N MET A 65 3.13 1.76 -7.56
CA MET A 65 4.19 2.04 -8.54
C MET A 65 3.93 3.35 -9.30
N GLU A 66 2.69 3.69 -9.64
CA GLU A 66 2.32 4.98 -10.25
C GLU A 66 2.62 6.16 -9.32
N HIS A 67 2.40 6.00 -8.02
CA HIS A 67 2.80 7.00 -7.03
C HIS A 67 4.31 7.15 -6.95
N TYR A 68 5.06 6.03 -6.98
CA TYR A 68 6.53 6.08 -7.04
C TYR A 68 7.05 6.69 -8.34
N ARG A 69 6.35 6.51 -9.46
CA ARG A 69 6.64 7.17 -10.73
C ARG A 69 6.44 8.68 -10.59
N ARG A 70 5.30 9.10 -10.04
CA ARG A 70 5.02 10.53 -9.77
C ARG A 70 6.09 11.18 -8.88
N LEU A 71 6.64 10.44 -7.91
CA LEU A 71 7.72 10.93 -7.05
C LEU A 71 9.13 10.78 -7.65
N GLY A 72 9.26 10.11 -8.80
CA GLY A 72 10.51 10.00 -9.57
C GLY A 72 11.45 8.86 -9.16
N PHE A 73 10.96 7.83 -8.48
CA PHE A 73 11.81 6.72 -8.01
C PHE A 73 11.23 5.31 -8.25
N ALA A 74 10.24 5.17 -9.14
CA ALA A 74 9.74 3.85 -9.57
C ALA A 74 10.84 2.93 -10.13
N ASP A 75 11.74 3.46 -10.96
CA ASP A 75 12.84 2.68 -11.56
C ASP A 75 13.86 2.21 -10.52
N GLU A 76 14.08 3.00 -9.45
CA GLU A 76 14.91 2.58 -8.33
C GLU A 76 14.27 1.38 -7.63
N ILE A 77 12.97 1.47 -7.32
CA ILE A 77 12.23 0.37 -6.71
C ILE A 77 12.23 -0.88 -7.59
N ARG A 78 12.10 -0.76 -8.92
CA ARG A 78 12.14 -1.89 -9.86
C ARG A 78 13.47 -2.66 -9.87
N ARG A 79 14.56 -2.01 -9.44
CA ARG A 79 15.91 -2.61 -9.36
C ARG A 79 16.18 -3.30 -8.03
N GLU A 80 15.29 -3.15 -7.06
CA GLU A 80 15.46 -3.73 -5.73
C GLU A 80 14.88 -5.15 -5.64
N GLY A 81 15.40 -5.94 -4.69
CA GLY A 81 14.90 -7.29 -4.40
C GLY A 81 15.33 -8.33 -5.44
N LEU A 82 14.45 -8.66 -6.38
CA LEU A 82 14.65 -9.75 -7.33
C LEU A 82 15.52 -9.32 -8.53
N PRO A 83 16.36 -10.20 -9.09
CA PRO A 83 17.03 -9.95 -10.38
C PRO A 83 16.04 -9.60 -11.49
N ALA A 84 16.46 -8.78 -12.45
CA ALA A 84 15.54 -8.20 -13.43
C ALA A 84 14.85 -9.23 -14.34
N ASP A 85 15.50 -10.35 -14.60
CA ASP A 85 15.05 -11.48 -15.40
C ASP A 85 14.45 -12.63 -14.56
N TYR A 86 14.36 -12.47 -13.24
CA TYR A 86 13.83 -13.49 -12.35
C TYR A 86 12.34 -13.76 -12.64
N PRO A 87 11.89 -15.02 -12.76
CA PRO A 87 10.50 -15.36 -13.01
C PRO A 87 9.61 -14.99 -11.82
N THR A 88 8.51 -14.28 -12.07
CA THR A 88 7.61 -13.80 -11.01
C THR A 88 6.39 -14.69 -10.81
N ASP A 89 6.47 -15.92 -11.31
CA ASP A 89 5.41 -16.92 -11.27
C ASP A 89 4.93 -17.21 -9.85
N VAL A 90 3.66 -17.62 -9.77
CA VAL A 90 3.07 -18.24 -8.59
C VAL A 90 2.88 -19.73 -8.90
N ALA A 91 3.58 -20.59 -8.19
CA ALA A 91 3.57 -22.03 -8.41
C ALA A 91 3.06 -22.78 -7.17
N TYR A 92 2.35 -23.87 -7.41
CA TYR A 92 1.76 -24.73 -6.40
C TYR A 92 2.29 -26.14 -6.55
N PHE A 93 2.64 -26.77 -5.44
CA PHE A 93 3.23 -28.09 -5.39
C PHE A 93 2.60 -28.91 -4.28
N THR A 94 2.66 -30.24 -4.37
CA THR A 94 2.39 -31.08 -3.19
C THR A 94 3.42 -30.82 -2.11
N ARG A 95 4.70 -30.84 -2.46
CA ARG A 95 5.88 -30.38 -1.69
C ARG A 95 6.82 -29.69 -2.67
N TYR A 96 7.72 -28.82 -2.21
CA TYR A 96 8.60 -28.09 -3.15
C TYR A 96 9.47 -29.00 -4.03
N ALA A 97 9.84 -30.20 -3.58
CA ALA A 97 10.52 -31.21 -4.40
C ALA A 97 9.58 -32.29 -5.00
N GLY A 98 8.27 -32.20 -4.73
CA GLY A 98 7.24 -33.14 -5.16
C GLY A 98 6.63 -32.79 -6.51
N TYR A 99 5.33 -33.05 -6.69
CA TYR A 99 4.63 -32.76 -7.94
C TYR A 99 4.25 -31.29 -8.04
N GLU A 100 4.51 -30.66 -9.19
CA GLU A 100 3.92 -29.36 -9.54
C GLU A 100 2.45 -29.55 -9.92
N LEU A 101 1.56 -28.79 -9.26
CA LEU A 101 0.11 -28.85 -9.44
C LEU A 101 -0.37 -27.79 -10.43
N ALA A 102 0.14 -26.58 -10.30
CA ALA A 102 -0.26 -25.43 -11.10
C ALA A 102 0.81 -24.35 -11.10
N ARG A 103 0.81 -23.54 -12.17
CA ARG A 103 1.68 -22.37 -12.30
C ARG A 103 0.96 -21.25 -13.03
N PHE A 104 0.95 -20.08 -12.41
CA PHE A 104 0.51 -18.84 -13.04
C PHE A 104 1.72 -17.98 -13.38
N ALA A 105 2.02 -17.89 -14.67
CA ALA A 105 3.17 -17.13 -15.18
C ALA A 105 2.90 -15.63 -15.17
N LEU A 106 3.87 -14.86 -14.70
CA LEU A 106 3.82 -13.41 -14.62
C LEU A 106 5.10 -12.79 -15.20
N PRO A 107 5.02 -11.58 -15.80
CA PRO A 107 6.18 -10.97 -16.42
C PRO A 107 7.26 -10.61 -15.40
N SER A 108 8.53 -10.81 -15.76
CA SER A 108 9.67 -10.30 -14.98
C SER A 108 9.73 -8.77 -15.00
N SER A 109 10.51 -8.15 -14.12
CA SER A 109 10.62 -6.68 -14.08
C SER A 109 11.23 -6.10 -15.36
N SER A 110 12.19 -6.80 -15.99
CA SER A 110 12.79 -6.42 -17.27
C SER A 110 11.76 -6.36 -18.41
N ARG A 111 10.75 -7.24 -18.41
CA ARG A 111 9.71 -7.25 -19.45
C ARG A 111 8.54 -6.32 -19.14
N ALA A 112 8.33 -5.96 -17.88
CA ALA A 112 7.17 -5.19 -17.45
C ALA A 112 7.04 -3.83 -18.17
N GLY A 113 8.15 -3.10 -18.32
CA GLY A 113 8.14 -1.78 -18.96
C GLY A 113 7.87 -1.81 -20.47
N GLU A 114 8.24 -2.90 -21.15
CA GLU A 114 7.92 -3.10 -22.57
C GLU A 114 6.48 -3.54 -22.76
N LEU A 115 6.02 -4.50 -21.96
CA LEU A 115 4.66 -5.05 -22.07
C LEU A 115 3.60 -3.99 -21.83
N ILE A 116 3.76 -3.15 -20.80
CA ILE A 116 2.73 -2.17 -20.42
C ILE A 116 2.41 -1.18 -21.54
N LYS A 117 3.38 -0.85 -22.40
CA LYS A 117 3.18 0.06 -23.54
C LYS A 117 2.26 -0.52 -24.62
N GLY A 118 2.15 -1.85 -24.68
CA GLY A 118 1.24 -2.55 -25.60
C GLY A 118 -0.05 -3.03 -24.93
N MET A 119 -0.24 -2.82 -23.63
CA MET A 119 -1.43 -3.28 -22.91
C MET A 119 -2.58 -2.26 -23.03
N SER A 120 -3.80 -2.78 -23.16
CA SER A 120 -5.05 -2.02 -23.16
C SER A 120 -6.09 -2.70 -22.27
N GLY A 121 -7.25 -2.07 -22.06
CA GLY A 121 -8.33 -2.61 -21.22
C GLY A 121 -8.00 -2.55 -19.72
N SER A 122 -8.16 -3.68 -19.02
CA SER A 122 -8.05 -3.73 -17.55
C SER A 122 -6.68 -3.29 -17.01
N TRP A 123 -5.62 -3.42 -17.78
CA TRP A 123 -4.28 -2.94 -17.41
C TRP A 123 -3.93 -1.62 -18.09
N SER A 124 -4.87 -0.68 -18.14
CA SER A 124 -4.59 0.71 -18.49
C SER A 124 -3.85 1.41 -17.34
N ALA A 125 -2.52 1.29 -17.35
CA ALA A 125 -1.64 1.75 -16.28
C ALA A 125 -0.34 2.36 -16.80
N ALA A 126 0.24 3.26 -16.02
CA ALA A 126 1.58 3.79 -16.31
C ALA A 126 2.68 2.81 -15.86
N GLU A 127 2.37 1.96 -14.88
CA GLU A 127 3.28 0.99 -14.29
C GLU A 127 2.57 -0.35 -14.08
N LEU A 128 3.28 -1.48 -14.28
CA LEU A 128 2.78 -2.80 -13.84
C LEU A 128 3.16 -3.08 -12.38
N PRO A 129 2.45 -4.01 -11.72
CA PRO A 129 2.84 -4.49 -10.39
C PRO A 129 4.29 -4.99 -10.36
N HIS A 130 4.92 -4.89 -9.19
CA HIS A 130 6.30 -5.30 -8.97
C HIS A 130 6.40 -6.24 -7.76
N ARG A 131 7.20 -7.29 -7.89
CA ARG A 131 7.47 -8.26 -6.81
C ARG A 131 8.73 -7.82 -6.07
N VAL A 132 8.52 -7.15 -4.95
CA VAL A 132 9.59 -6.62 -4.10
C VAL A 132 9.14 -6.70 -2.65
N SER A 133 10.07 -7.07 -1.78
CA SER A 133 9.85 -7.08 -0.35
C SER A 133 9.81 -5.66 0.22
N GLN A 134 8.89 -5.42 1.15
CA GLN A 134 8.69 -4.16 1.85
C GLN A 134 9.98 -3.62 2.46
N LYS A 135 10.88 -4.49 2.94
CA LYS A 135 12.19 -4.07 3.48
C LYS A 135 13.01 -3.23 2.51
N TYR A 136 12.95 -3.56 1.21
CA TYR A 136 13.68 -2.81 0.20
C TYR A 136 12.97 -1.50 -0.15
N VAL A 137 11.64 -1.54 -0.23
CA VAL A 137 10.87 -0.32 -0.54
C VAL A 137 10.96 0.70 0.59
N GLU A 138 10.85 0.29 1.85
CA GLU A 138 11.04 1.18 3.00
C GLU A 138 12.43 1.83 2.98
N ALA A 139 13.48 1.08 2.64
CA ALA A 139 14.82 1.64 2.53
C ALA A 139 14.92 2.71 1.44
N VAL A 140 14.25 2.52 0.29
CA VAL A 140 14.17 3.55 -0.76
C VAL A 140 13.40 4.78 -0.25
N LEU A 141 12.21 4.59 0.32
CA LEU A 141 11.38 5.69 0.83
C LEU A 141 12.11 6.49 1.91
N LEU A 142 12.83 5.82 2.81
CA LEU A 142 13.68 6.44 3.82
C LEU A 142 14.74 7.33 3.18
N ARG A 143 15.57 6.79 2.27
CA ARG A 143 16.62 7.55 1.59
C ARG A 143 16.10 8.80 0.86
N HIS A 144 14.91 8.71 0.26
CA HIS A 144 14.28 9.86 -0.39
C HIS A 144 13.78 10.89 0.63
N ALA A 145 13.15 10.44 1.72
CA ALA A 145 12.68 11.33 2.78
C ALA A 145 13.82 12.07 3.51
N GLU A 146 14.94 11.39 3.78
CA GLU A 146 16.12 11.98 4.45
C GLU A 146 16.72 13.17 3.70
N ARG A 147 16.56 13.22 2.37
CA ARG A 147 17.09 14.28 1.52
C ARG A 147 16.18 15.50 1.43
N LEU A 148 14.95 15.41 1.95
CA LEU A 148 13.97 16.49 1.83
C LEU A 148 14.16 17.52 2.95
N PRO A 149 14.34 18.81 2.62
CA PRO A 149 14.40 19.86 3.62
C PRO A 149 13.15 19.87 4.50
N GLY A 150 13.33 20.03 5.81
CA GLY A 150 12.23 20.08 6.78
C GLY A 150 11.72 18.72 7.25
N ILE A 151 12.23 17.61 6.72
CA ILE A 151 11.91 16.26 7.20
C ILE A 151 12.98 15.79 8.18
N LYS A 152 12.56 15.37 9.38
CA LYS A 152 13.43 14.77 10.40
C LYS A 152 12.91 13.39 10.74
N LEU A 153 13.75 12.37 10.58
CA LEU A 153 13.39 10.98 10.81
C LEU A 153 14.14 10.46 12.03
N ASN A 154 13.41 10.12 13.09
CA ASN A 154 13.98 9.75 14.39
C ASN A 154 13.58 8.31 14.73
N TYR A 155 14.40 7.37 14.28
CA TYR A 155 14.32 5.97 14.71
C TYR A 155 14.88 5.81 16.12
N GLY A 156 14.45 4.78 16.85
CA GLY A 156 14.75 4.60 18.27
C GLY A 156 14.05 5.62 19.18
N HIS A 157 12.95 6.23 18.72
CA HIS A 157 12.19 7.24 19.45
C HIS A 157 10.71 6.86 19.50
N ARG A 158 10.11 6.94 20.68
CA ARG A 158 8.72 6.53 20.91
C ARG A 158 7.88 7.71 21.37
N LEU A 159 6.76 7.95 20.71
CA LEU A 159 5.72 8.81 21.27
C LEU A 159 5.09 8.10 22.47
N ILE A 160 5.11 8.73 23.64
CA ILE A 160 4.56 8.16 24.88
C ILE A 160 3.28 8.86 25.34
N GLY A 161 2.98 10.03 24.79
CA GLY A 161 1.74 10.76 25.03
C GLY A 161 1.64 12.01 24.16
N TYR A 162 0.46 12.61 24.09
CA TYR A 162 0.28 13.93 23.47
C TYR A 162 -0.94 14.65 24.06
N VAL A 163 -0.94 15.98 23.93
CA VAL A 163 -2.09 16.84 24.24
C VAL A 163 -2.48 17.60 22.97
N GLU A 164 -3.77 17.63 22.68
CA GLU A 164 -4.36 18.46 21.64
C GLU A 164 -4.96 19.73 22.26
N SER A 165 -4.70 20.88 21.63
CA SER A 165 -5.27 22.18 21.97
C SER A 165 -5.59 23.00 20.72
N ASP A 166 -6.11 24.21 20.91
CA ASP A 166 -6.36 25.15 19.81
C ASP A 166 -5.07 25.49 19.03
N ASP A 167 -3.93 25.50 19.73
CA ASP A 167 -2.58 25.80 19.21
C ASP A 167 -1.89 24.59 18.53
N GLY A 168 -2.55 23.42 18.47
CA GLY A 168 -2.03 22.23 17.81
C GLY A 168 -1.85 21.03 18.74
N ILE A 169 -0.79 20.26 18.49
CA ILE A 169 -0.41 19.04 19.20
C ILE A 169 0.92 19.28 19.93
N ALA A 170 0.96 18.95 21.22
CA ALA A 170 2.20 18.81 21.99
C ALA A 170 2.43 17.31 22.28
N GLY A 171 3.37 16.68 21.57
CA GLY A 171 3.73 15.27 21.75
C GLY A 171 4.95 15.10 22.67
N GLU A 172 4.86 14.17 23.62
CA GLU A 172 5.97 13.75 24.49
C GLU A 172 6.67 12.53 23.86
N VAL A 173 7.95 12.69 23.53
CA VAL A 173 8.76 11.67 22.87
C VAL A 173 9.87 11.22 23.81
N GLU A 174 10.04 9.91 23.91
CA GLU A 174 11.12 9.25 24.65
C GLU A 174 12.15 8.68 23.67
N ARG A 175 13.43 8.97 23.91
CA ARG A 175 14.54 8.33 23.23
C ARG A 175 14.84 7.00 23.91
N LEU A 176 14.84 5.90 23.15
CA LEU A 176 14.89 4.55 23.73
C LEU A 176 16.29 4.11 24.17
N ASP A 177 17.34 4.79 23.75
CA ASP A 177 18.72 4.44 24.12
C ASP A 177 19.06 4.82 25.58
N ASP A 178 18.52 5.93 26.07
CA ASP A 178 18.84 6.50 27.38
C ASP A 178 17.61 6.93 28.20
N GLY A 179 16.41 6.79 27.65
CA GLY A 179 15.15 7.15 28.30
C GLY A 179 14.90 8.65 28.44
N SER A 180 15.74 9.49 27.81
CA SER A 180 15.54 10.94 27.82
C SER A 180 14.25 11.33 27.09
N ARG A 181 13.62 12.41 27.55
CA ARG A 181 12.33 12.86 27.04
C ARG A 181 12.40 14.30 26.56
N PHE A 182 11.63 14.58 25.52
CA PHE A 182 11.50 15.93 24.96
C PHE A 182 10.13 16.11 24.31
N GLN A 183 9.78 17.37 24.02
CA GLN A 183 8.50 17.71 23.42
C GLN A 183 8.64 18.07 21.95
N VAL A 184 7.64 17.66 21.17
CA VAL A 184 7.43 18.09 19.79
C VAL A 184 6.13 18.86 19.69
N GLN A 185 6.19 20.12 19.26
CA GLN A 185 5.01 20.89 18.87
C GLN A 185 4.73 20.67 17.38
N ALA A 186 3.50 20.33 17.04
CA ALA A 186 3.03 20.22 15.66
C ALA A 186 1.62 20.77 15.46
N ASP A 187 1.23 21.08 14.23
CA ASP A 187 -0.15 21.49 13.93
C ASP A 187 -1.09 20.28 13.86
N PHE A 188 -0.54 19.13 13.44
CA PHE A 188 -1.26 17.86 13.24
C PHE A 188 -0.41 16.67 13.68
N LEU A 189 -1.10 15.57 14.04
CA LEU A 189 -0.48 14.27 14.34
C LEU A 189 -1.04 13.18 13.42
N VAL A 190 -0.17 12.32 12.89
CA VAL A 190 -0.57 11.15 12.11
C VAL A 190 -0.04 9.87 12.75
N GLY A 191 -0.96 9.03 13.22
CA GLY A 191 -0.68 7.67 13.69
C GLY A 191 -0.57 6.69 12.52
N ALA A 192 0.65 6.31 12.20
CA ALA A 192 1.04 5.24 11.28
C ALA A 192 1.78 4.12 12.03
N ASP A 193 1.45 3.94 13.31
CA ASP A 193 2.15 3.15 14.34
C ASP A 193 1.64 1.69 14.43
N GLY A 194 1.01 1.21 13.36
CA GLY A 194 0.75 -0.21 13.14
C GLY A 194 -0.45 -0.81 13.90
N PRO A 195 -0.57 -2.15 13.93
CA PRO A 195 -1.78 -2.84 14.42
C PRO A 195 -2.12 -2.54 15.88
N ARG A 196 -1.10 -2.27 16.70
CA ARG A 196 -1.21 -1.95 18.14
C ARG A 196 -1.16 -0.45 18.41
N SER A 197 -1.50 0.37 17.40
CA SER A 197 -1.45 1.83 17.43
C SER A 197 -1.89 2.42 18.77
N MET A 198 -0.96 3.15 19.40
CA MET A 198 -1.21 3.93 20.61
C MET A 198 -2.08 5.13 20.26
N VAL A 199 -1.81 5.77 19.10
CA VAL A 199 -2.57 6.93 18.62
C VAL A 199 -4.04 6.58 18.38
N ARG A 200 -4.35 5.42 17.78
CA ARG A 200 -5.74 4.98 17.63
C ARG A 200 -6.41 4.78 18.99
N GLN A 201 -5.70 4.15 19.92
CA GLN A 201 -6.23 3.83 21.25
C GLN A 201 -6.48 5.10 22.08
N SER A 202 -5.62 6.12 22.00
CA SER A 202 -5.83 7.40 22.69
C SER A 202 -7.05 8.16 22.17
N LEU A 203 -7.41 7.97 20.89
CA LEU A 203 -8.66 8.49 20.33
C LEU A 203 -9.90 7.68 20.76
N GLY A 204 -9.75 6.54 21.43
CA GLY A 204 -10.86 5.64 21.72
C GLY A 204 -11.51 5.06 20.45
N ILE A 205 -10.77 5.05 19.33
CA ILE A 205 -11.21 4.46 18.08
C ILE A 205 -10.92 2.97 18.13
N VAL A 206 -11.90 2.15 17.77
CA VAL A 206 -11.78 0.68 17.78
C VAL A 206 -11.87 0.15 16.36
N TYR A 207 -11.26 -1.02 16.13
CA TYR A 207 -11.52 -1.74 14.89
C TYR A 207 -12.95 -2.30 14.89
N GLY A 208 -13.65 -2.11 13.79
CA GLY A 208 -14.82 -2.90 13.41
C GLY A 208 -14.45 -3.96 12.37
N GLY A 209 -15.36 -4.91 12.15
CA GLY A 209 -15.20 -5.98 11.17
C GLY A 209 -15.03 -7.36 11.81
N GLU A 210 -14.49 -8.29 11.04
CA GLU A 210 -14.39 -9.70 11.42
C GLU A 210 -12.96 -10.09 11.78
N THR A 211 -12.80 -10.96 12.78
CA THR A 211 -11.51 -11.49 13.22
C THR A 211 -11.64 -12.96 13.59
N GLY A 212 -10.56 -13.73 13.48
CA GLY A 212 -10.49 -15.11 13.95
C GLY A 212 -11.29 -16.13 13.12
N MET A 213 -11.62 -15.81 11.87
CA MET A 213 -12.28 -16.74 10.95
C MET A 213 -11.49 -18.04 10.80
N GLN A 214 -12.10 -19.16 11.18
CA GLN A 214 -11.50 -20.49 11.08
C GLN A 214 -11.55 -20.99 9.63
N ARG A 215 -10.38 -21.40 9.12
CA ARG A 215 -10.19 -22.03 7.80
C ARG A 215 -9.09 -23.08 7.94
N ASP A 216 -9.08 -24.06 7.03
CA ASP A 216 -8.02 -25.08 6.98
C ASP A 216 -6.64 -24.46 6.70
N PHE A 217 -6.63 -23.35 5.94
CA PHE A 217 -5.45 -22.51 5.74
C PHE A 217 -5.85 -21.03 5.72
N MET A 218 -5.00 -20.13 6.20
CA MET A 218 -5.27 -18.68 6.30
C MET A 218 -6.45 -18.31 7.23
N GLY A 219 -6.65 -19.10 8.31
CA GLY A 219 -7.76 -18.90 9.25
C GLY A 219 -7.39 -19.07 10.73
N GLY A 220 -6.11 -18.92 11.07
CA GLY A 220 -5.66 -19.14 12.45
C GLY A 220 -4.29 -18.55 12.72
N ARG A 221 -3.60 -19.11 13.72
CA ARG A 221 -2.21 -18.74 14.01
C ARG A 221 -1.31 -19.20 12.88
N MET A 222 -0.52 -18.28 12.36
CA MET A 222 0.46 -18.50 11.32
C MET A 222 1.86 -18.35 11.91
N LEU A 223 2.79 -19.15 11.41
CA LEU A 223 4.23 -19.01 11.63
C LEU A 223 4.85 -18.39 10.38
N ALA A 224 5.47 -17.23 10.53
CA ALA A 224 6.31 -16.61 9.52
C ALA A 224 7.78 -16.86 9.88
N VAL A 225 8.55 -17.32 8.90
CA VAL A 225 9.99 -17.62 9.03
C VAL A 225 10.72 -16.92 7.89
N TYR A 226 11.63 -16.02 8.24
CA TYR A 226 12.60 -15.48 7.29
C TYR A 226 13.85 -16.36 7.36
N LEU A 227 14.20 -16.98 6.25
CA LEU A 227 15.26 -17.98 6.19
C LEU A 227 16.17 -17.79 4.99
N ARG A 228 17.40 -18.30 5.11
CA ARG A 228 18.35 -18.47 4.04
C ARG A 228 18.54 -19.95 3.72
N SER A 229 18.47 -20.33 2.46
CA SER A 229 18.67 -21.70 1.97
C SER A 229 19.37 -21.66 0.61
N PRO A 230 20.73 -21.65 0.59
CA PRO A 230 21.51 -21.49 -0.64
C PRO A 230 21.29 -22.60 -1.67
N ASP A 231 21.04 -23.83 -1.20
CA ASP A 231 20.90 -25.00 -2.05
C ASP A 231 19.44 -25.25 -2.50
N PHE A 232 18.51 -24.37 -2.15
CA PHE A 232 17.08 -24.59 -2.42
C PHE A 232 16.81 -24.83 -3.92
N TYR A 233 17.30 -23.95 -4.79
CA TYR A 233 17.08 -24.08 -6.24
C TYR A 233 17.81 -25.27 -6.86
N ALA A 234 18.94 -25.69 -6.29
CA ALA A 234 19.67 -26.87 -6.77
C ALA A 234 19.02 -28.18 -6.33
N SER A 235 18.24 -28.14 -5.25
CA SER A 235 17.63 -29.32 -4.61
C SER A 235 16.21 -29.61 -5.09
N ILE A 236 15.54 -28.66 -5.75
CA ILE A 236 14.19 -28.85 -6.30
C ILE A 236 14.23 -29.11 -7.81
N PRO A 237 13.40 -30.01 -8.36
CA PRO A 237 13.43 -30.37 -9.78
C PRO A 237 12.58 -29.43 -10.66
N HIS A 238 12.25 -28.22 -10.19
CA HIS A 238 11.27 -27.32 -10.82
C HIS A 238 11.88 -25.97 -11.22
N ALA A 239 11.26 -25.34 -12.20
CA ALA A 239 11.60 -23.97 -12.59
C ALA A 239 11.37 -22.99 -11.44
N LYS A 240 12.24 -21.98 -11.34
CA LYS A 240 12.13 -20.90 -10.35
C LYS A 240 10.77 -20.21 -10.46
N ALA A 241 10.25 -19.79 -9.32
CA ALA A 241 9.05 -18.98 -9.14
C ALA A 241 9.33 -17.87 -8.12
N TRP A 242 8.54 -16.81 -8.11
CA TRP A 242 8.58 -15.83 -7.02
C TRP A 242 7.88 -16.40 -5.79
N MET A 243 6.74 -17.06 -5.97
CA MET A 243 5.97 -17.64 -4.88
C MET A 243 5.81 -19.15 -5.05
N TYR A 244 6.22 -19.90 -4.02
CA TYR A 244 6.07 -21.34 -3.92
C TYR A 244 5.00 -21.66 -2.89
N ASN A 245 3.98 -22.43 -3.28
CA ASN A 245 2.90 -22.85 -2.39
C ASN A 245 2.94 -24.37 -2.20
N CYS A 246 2.94 -24.82 -0.96
CA CYS A 246 2.82 -26.24 -0.61
C CYS A 246 1.34 -26.55 -0.31
N PHE A 247 0.79 -27.54 -1.01
CA PHE A 247 -0.61 -27.95 -0.93
C PHE A 247 -0.73 -29.47 -0.79
N ASN A 248 -0.77 -29.93 0.46
CA ASN A 248 -0.95 -31.32 0.85
C ASN A 248 -1.66 -31.42 2.21
N GLY A 249 -2.08 -32.63 2.61
CA GLY A 249 -2.76 -32.87 3.89
C GLY A 249 -1.84 -32.80 5.13
N ASP A 250 -0.52 -32.79 4.95
CA ASP A 250 0.45 -32.59 6.02
C ASP A 250 0.55 -31.09 6.37
N ARG A 251 1.22 -30.27 5.57
CA ARG A 251 1.44 -28.85 5.86
C ARG A 251 1.22 -27.97 4.63
N ARG A 252 0.28 -27.04 4.75
CA ARG A 252 0.06 -25.98 3.76
C ARG A 252 0.93 -24.76 4.02
N THR A 253 1.54 -24.22 2.97
CA THR A 253 2.47 -23.09 3.07
C THR A 253 2.38 -22.17 1.87
N PHE A 254 2.84 -20.94 2.05
CA PHE A 254 3.31 -20.09 0.95
C PHE A 254 4.70 -19.56 1.29
N MET A 255 5.54 -19.37 0.28
CA MET A 255 6.90 -18.88 0.45
C MET A 255 7.28 -17.97 -0.71
N ALA A 256 7.57 -16.71 -0.41
CA ALA A 256 8.06 -15.76 -1.40
C ALA A 256 9.59 -15.73 -1.42
N SER A 257 10.19 -15.67 -2.60
CA SER A 257 11.60 -15.33 -2.75
C SER A 257 11.81 -13.85 -2.43
N VAL A 258 12.80 -13.55 -1.60
CA VAL A 258 13.11 -12.18 -1.15
C VAL A 258 14.12 -11.52 -2.09
N ASN A 259 15.16 -12.25 -2.48
CA ASN A 259 16.30 -11.73 -3.27
C ASN A 259 16.57 -12.51 -4.57
N GLY A 260 15.75 -13.52 -4.90
CA GLY A 260 15.93 -14.36 -6.09
C GLY A 260 17.14 -15.31 -6.05
N ARG A 261 17.80 -15.44 -4.89
CA ARG A 261 19.05 -16.22 -4.73
C ARG A 261 18.92 -17.30 -3.67
N ASP A 262 18.73 -16.92 -2.41
CA ASP A 262 18.83 -17.82 -1.26
C ASP A 262 17.96 -17.40 -0.08
N GLU A 263 17.36 -16.21 -0.09
CA GLU A 263 16.53 -15.73 1.01
C GLU A 263 15.04 -15.84 0.69
N PHE A 264 14.28 -16.35 1.67
CA PHE A 264 12.87 -16.69 1.51
C PHE A 264 12.03 -16.27 2.72
N ALA A 265 10.82 -15.79 2.45
CA ALA A 265 9.81 -15.46 3.45
C ALA A 265 8.77 -16.60 3.49
N PHE A 266 9.01 -17.60 4.33
CA PHE A 266 8.21 -18.82 4.46
C PHE A 266 7.09 -18.64 5.47
N HIS A 267 5.86 -19.06 5.12
CA HIS A 267 4.70 -18.95 5.97
C HIS A 267 3.93 -20.26 5.99
N THR A 268 3.52 -20.69 7.19
CA THR A 268 2.67 -21.87 7.39
C THR A 268 1.64 -21.59 8.47
N GLN A 269 0.48 -22.24 8.39
CA GLN A 269 -0.46 -22.27 9.52
C GLN A 269 0.06 -23.23 10.60
N LEU A 270 -0.07 -22.85 11.87
CA LEU A 270 0.13 -23.75 13.00
C LEU A 270 -1.05 -24.73 13.06
N ARG A 271 -0.75 -26.02 13.26
CA ARG A 271 -1.77 -27.07 13.37
C ARG A 271 -2.45 -27.03 14.74
N PRO A 272 -3.66 -27.61 14.85
CA PRO A 272 -4.24 -27.90 16.15
C PRO A 272 -3.24 -28.65 17.03
N GLY A 273 -2.99 -28.13 18.24
CA GLY A 273 -2.02 -28.68 19.20
C GLY A 273 -0.59 -28.12 19.10
N GLU A 274 -0.25 -27.33 18.07
CA GLU A 274 1.02 -26.59 18.05
C GLU A 274 0.91 -25.31 18.88
N ASP A 275 1.75 -25.19 19.92
CA ASP A 275 1.83 -23.99 20.75
C ASP A 275 2.73 -22.93 20.10
N ALA A 276 2.15 -21.77 19.79
CA ALA A 276 2.85 -20.61 19.27
C ALA A 276 3.98 -20.12 20.20
N GLY A 277 3.84 -20.29 21.52
CA GLY A 277 4.84 -19.91 22.51
C GLY A 277 6.03 -20.89 22.61
N ALA A 278 5.88 -22.09 22.07
CA ALA A 278 6.90 -23.14 22.11
C ALA A 278 7.73 -23.23 20.82
N ILE A 279 7.46 -22.39 19.81
CA ILE A 279 8.20 -22.42 18.55
C ILE A 279 9.64 -21.95 18.79
N THR A 280 10.60 -22.82 18.50
CA THR A 280 12.02 -22.48 18.44
C THR A 280 12.52 -22.47 16.99
N VAL A 281 13.80 -22.14 16.81
CA VAL A 281 14.50 -22.26 15.51
C VAL A 281 14.37 -23.69 14.95
N THR A 282 14.38 -24.71 15.81
CA THR A 282 14.28 -26.11 15.38
C THR A 282 12.90 -26.43 14.79
N GLU A 283 11.81 -25.99 15.42
CA GLU A 283 10.45 -26.17 14.90
C GLU A 283 10.27 -25.37 13.59
N ALA A 284 10.80 -24.15 13.50
CA ALA A 284 10.78 -23.35 12.28
C ALA A 284 11.50 -24.04 11.12
N LYS A 285 12.70 -24.60 11.35
CA LYS A 285 13.43 -25.41 10.36
C LYS A 285 12.65 -26.66 9.97
N THR A 286 12.06 -27.34 10.94
CA THR A 286 11.27 -28.57 10.71
C THR A 286 10.04 -28.29 9.85
N ALA A 287 9.35 -27.17 10.09
CA ALA A 287 8.22 -26.75 9.27
C ALA A 287 8.63 -26.50 7.80
N PHE A 288 9.78 -25.85 7.58
CA PHE A 288 10.35 -25.66 6.25
C PHE A 288 10.74 -27.00 5.59
N GLN A 289 11.43 -27.91 6.30
CA GLN A 289 11.81 -29.23 5.77
C GLN A 289 10.60 -30.04 5.30
N ARG A 290 9.51 -30.02 6.08
CA ARG A 290 8.26 -30.71 5.71
C ARG A 290 7.69 -30.19 4.39
N ALA A 291 7.72 -28.88 4.17
CA ALA A 291 7.28 -28.29 2.91
C ALA A 291 8.23 -28.61 1.74
N CYS A 292 9.53 -28.73 2.00
CA CYS A 292 10.51 -29.09 0.99
C CYS A 292 10.29 -30.52 0.44
N GLY A 293 10.07 -31.49 1.33
CA GLY A 293 9.91 -32.91 0.96
C GLY A 293 11.22 -33.66 0.72
N VAL A 294 12.35 -32.96 0.73
CA VAL A 294 13.71 -33.51 0.74
C VAL A 294 14.56 -32.72 1.74
N PRO A 295 15.65 -33.29 2.28
CA PRO A 295 16.54 -32.56 3.17
C PRO A 295 17.25 -31.41 2.44
N ILE A 296 17.01 -30.16 2.86
CA ILE A 296 17.67 -28.96 2.32
C ILE A 296 18.16 -28.10 3.48
N ALA A 297 19.44 -27.76 3.55
CA ALA A 297 19.94 -26.91 4.63
C ALA A 297 19.27 -25.53 4.63
N CYS A 298 18.94 -25.02 5.84
CA CYS A 298 18.52 -23.64 6.00
C CYS A 298 19.00 -23.01 7.32
N GLU A 299 19.24 -21.71 7.24
CA GLU A 299 19.50 -20.80 8.36
C GLU A 299 18.22 -19.99 8.62
N VAL A 300 17.73 -19.98 9.85
CA VAL A 300 16.58 -19.14 10.24
C VAL A 300 17.14 -17.79 10.67
N LEU A 301 16.84 -16.74 9.91
CA LEU A 301 17.25 -15.36 10.19
C LEU A 301 16.33 -14.73 11.23
N SER A 302 15.04 -15.03 11.16
CA SER A 302 14.03 -14.68 12.17
C SER A 302 12.77 -15.53 12.02
N PHE A 303 11.96 -15.57 13.07
CA PHE A 303 10.60 -16.11 12.99
C PHE A 303 9.68 -15.39 13.96
N LEU A 304 8.39 -15.37 13.65
CA LEU A 304 7.34 -14.83 14.52
C LEU A 304 6.01 -15.50 14.23
N THR A 305 5.08 -15.41 15.18
CA THR A 305 3.70 -15.84 14.98
C THR A 305 2.77 -14.64 14.81
N TRP A 306 1.76 -14.81 13.97
CA TRP A 306 0.74 -13.79 13.70
C TRP A 306 -0.63 -14.46 13.52
N THR A 307 -1.72 -13.70 13.63
CA THR A 307 -3.07 -14.22 13.44
C THR A 307 -3.58 -13.86 12.05
N ALA A 308 -3.90 -14.85 11.24
CA ALA A 308 -4.59 -14.66 9.97
C ALA A 308 -6.10 -14.44 10.17
N GLY A 309 -6.78 -14.00 9.12
CA GLY A 309 -8.22 -13.81 9.13
C GLY A 309 -8.67 -12.48 9.75
N HIS A 310 -7.78 -11.50 9.86
CA HIS A 310 -8.19 -10.12 10.15
C HIS A 310 -8.81 -9.51 8.90
N ALA A 311 -10.00 -8.97 9.07
CA ALA A 311 -10.71 -8.14 8.13
C ALA A 311 -11.24 -6.93 8.92
N LEU A 312 -10.32 -6.09 9.37
CA LEU A 312 -10.58 -5.07 10.38
C LEU A 312 -10.33 -3.67 9.82
N VAL A 313 -11.28 -2.76 10.03
CA VAL A 313 -11.15 -1.35 9.67
C VAL A 313 -11.61 -0.52 10.85
N ALA A 314 -10.84 0.51 11.19
CA ALA A 314 -11.16 1.43 12.27
C ALA A 314 -12.52 2.10 12.02
N ASN A 315 -13.32 2.26 13.07
CA ASN A 315 -14.63 2.90 12.97
C ASN A 315 -14.56 4.42 12.78
N GLY A 316 -13.36 5.00 12.86
CA GLY A 316 -12.99 6.33 12.38
C GLY A 316 -11.51 6.32 12.00
N MET A 317 -11.10 7.25 11.14
CA MET A 317 -9.70 7.44 10.71
C MET A 317 -9.15 8.80 11.13
N GLN A 318 -9.95 9.63 11.80
CA GLN A 318 -9.52 10.91 12.31
C GLN A 318 -10.34 11.38 13.52
N ARG A 319 -9.79 12.31 14.29
CA ARG A 319 -10.51 13.15 15.25
C ARG A 319 -9.70 14.42 15.49
N GLY A 320 -10.34 15.58 15.32
CA GLY A 320 -9.66 16.87 15.48
C GLY A 320 -8.43 16.95 14.58
N ARG A 321 -7.27 17.20 15.18
CA ARG A 321 -5.97 17.33 14.50
C ARG A 321 -5.20 16.02 14.36
N VAL A 322 -5.82 14.89 14.72
CA VAL A 322 -5.18 13.56 14.75
C VAL A 322 -5.77 12.63 13.69
N PHE A 323 -4.91 12.04 12.88
CA PHE A 323 -5.28 11.15 11.76
C PHE A 323 -4.63 9.77 11.93
N LEU A 324 -5.23 8.74 11.34
CA LEU A 324 -4.73 7.37 11.33
C LEU A 324 -4.52 6.89 9.89
N GLY A 325 -3.45 6.15 9.63
CA GLY A 325 -3.16 5.58 8.31
C GLY A 325 -2.45 4.23 8.38
N GLY A 326 -2.57 3.44 7.30
CA GLY A 326 -1.98 2.11 7.22
C GLY A 326 -2.54 1.15 8.28
N ASP A 327 -1.69 0.28 8.81
CA ASP A 327 -2.10 -0.74 9.78
C ASP A 327 -2.74 -0.16 11.06
N ALA A 328 -2.51 1.12 11.39
CA ALA A 328 -3.22 1.78 12.49
C ALA A 328 -4.72 1.93 12.23
N ALA A 329 -5.12 2.05 10.96
CA ALA A 329 -6.49 2.21 10.50
C ALA A 329 -7.13 0.92 9.96
N HIS A 330 -6.37 -0.01 9.38
CA HIS A 330 -6.95 -1.22 8.78
C HIS A 330 -5.99 -2.41 8.80
N LEU A 331 -6.51 -3.61 9.05
CA LEU A 331 -5.73 -4.86 9.08
C LEU A 331 -6.34 -5.87 8.11
N PHE A 332 -5.49 -6.33 7.20
CA PHE A 332 -5.87 -7.25 6.14
C PHE A 332 -5.36 -8.66 6.42
N THR A 333 -6.09 -9.63 5.88
CA THR A 333 -5.51 -10.94 5.56
C THR A 333 -4.56 -10.73 4.37
N PRO A 334 -3.34 -11.31 4.37
CA PRO A 334 -2.30 -10.92 3.40
C PRO A 334 -2.56 -11.33 1.95
N THR A 335 -3.63 -12.08 1.69
CA THR A 335 -4.08 -12.46 0.34
C THR A 335 -4.37 -11.24 -0.53
N GLY A 336 -3.88 -11.26 -1.77
CA GLY A 336 -3.91 -10.13 -2.70
C GLY A 336 -2.91 -9.00 -2.42
N GLY A 337 -2.20 -9.04 -1.28
CA GLY A 337 -1.16 -8.05 -0.93
C GLY A 337 -1.69 -6.62 -0.73
N LEU A 338 -2.90 -6.46 -0.19
CA LEU A 338 -3.63 -5.18 -0.22
C LEU A 338 -3.19 -4.18 0.86
N GLY A 339 -2.70 -4.64 2.02
CA GLY A 339 -2.47 -3.77 3.18
C GLY A 339 -1.43 -2.68 2.95
N TYR A 340 -0.22 -3.09 2.57
CA TYR A 340 0.86 -2.18 2.23
C TYR A 340 0.44 -1.16 1.15
N ASN A 341 -0.24 -1.60 0.09
CA ASN A 341 -0.66 -0.71 -1.01
C ASN A 341 -1.74 0.29 -0.57
N THR A 342 -2.71 -0.16 0.24
CA THR A 342 -3.73 0.73 0.82
C THR A 342 -3.08 1.77 1.74
N ALA A 343 -2.05 1.40 2.51
CA ALA A 343 -1.30 2.28 3.38
C ALA A 343 -0.52 3.37 2.62
N ILE A 344 0.05 3.05 1.45
CA ILE A 344 0.68 4.04 0.56
C ILE A 344 -0.35 5.05 0.06
N GLU A 345 -1.52 4.58 -0.36
CA GLU A 345 -2.58 5.46 -0.85
C GLU A 345 -3.19 6.36 0.24
N ASP A 346 -3.28 5.89 1.50
CA ASP A 346 -3.68 6.74 2.63
C ASP A 346 -2.73 7.93 2.79
N ALA A 347 -1.43 7.67 2.75
CA ALA A 347 -0.39 8.70 2.85
C ALA A 347 -0.44 9.68 1.67
N VAL A 348 -0.65 9.18 0.45
CA VAL A 348 -0.80 10.03 -0.75
C VAL A 348 -2.04 10.92 -0.63
N ASN A 349 -3.18 10.38 -0.20
CA ASN A 349 -4.42 11.13 -0.06
C ASN A 349 -4.33 12.19 1.04
N LEU A 350 -3.79 11.84 2.21
CA LEU A 350 -3.66 12.77 3.32
C LEU A 350 -2.56 13.82 3.09
N GLY A 351 -1.45 13.44 2.46
CA GLY A 351 -0.26 14.27 2.31
C GLY A 351 -0.51 15.58 1.55
N TRP A 352 -1.25 15.54 0.43
CA TRP A 352 -1.56 16.77 -0.30
C TRP A 352 -2.57 17.65 0.45
N LYS A 353 -3.53 17.05 1.17
CA LYS A 353 -4.55 17.78 1.93
C LYS A 353 -3.93 18.52 3.11
N LEU A 354 -3.11 17.82 3.91
CA LEU A 354 -2.34 18.42 5.00
C LEU A 354 -1.46 19.55 4.47
N ALA A 355 -0.77 19.33 3.35
CA ALA A 355 0.08 20.36 2.78
C ALA A 355 -0.70 21.59 2.31
N SER A 356 -1.88 21.41 1.72
CA SER A 356 -2.76 22.52 1.31
C SER A 356 -3.24 23.34 2.52
N VAL A 357 -3.63 22.66 3.61
CA VAL A 357 -4.11 23.32 4.84
C VAL A 357 -2.99 24.04 5.57
N VAL A 358 -1.83 23.40 5.76
CA VAL A 358 -0.65 24.00 6.43
C VAL A 358 -0.18 25.27 5.70
N LYS A 359 -0.25 25.28 4.37
CA LYS A 359 0.11 26.45 3.55
C LYS A 359 -0.96 27.54 3.51
N GLY A 360 -2.12 27.34 4.15
CA GLY A 360 -3.25 28.26 4.12
C GLY A 360 -3.96 28.34 2.76
N VAL A 361 -3.74 27.38 1.87
CA VAL A 361 -4.38 27.30 0.54
C VAL A 361 -5.81 26.76 0.65
N SER A 362 -6.02 25.80 1.55
CA SER A 362 -7.31 25.18 1.83
C SER A 362 -7.75 25.42 3.27
N PRO A 363 -9.07 25.51 3.52
CA PRO A 363 -9.60 25.48 4.89
C PRO A 363 -9.38 24.10 5.53
N VAL A 364 -9.34 24.06 6.86
CA VAL A 364 -9.17 22.81 7.65
C VAL A 364 -10.24 21.77 7.30
N ALA A 365 -11.45 22.20 6.94
CA ALA A 365 -12.55 21.33 6.51
C ALA A 365 -12.22 20.43 5.30
N LEU A 366 -11.18 20.75 4.51
CA LEU A 366 -10.66 19.84 3.49
C LEU A 366 -10.28 18.48 4.09
N LEU A 367 -9.75 18.46 5.30
CA LEU A 367 -9.27 17.24 5.97
C LEU A 367 -10.43 16.29 6.31
N ASP A 368 -11.67 16.78 6.43
CA ASP A 368 -12.85 15.93 6.67
C ASP A 368 -13.11 14.94 5.52
N SER A 369 -12.61 15.25 4.32
CA SER A 369 -12.67 14.33 3.18
C SER A 369 -11.75 13.12 3.34
N TYR A 370 -10.75 13.11 4.23
CA TYR A 370 -9.80 12.00 4.35
C TYR A 370 -10.49 10.70 4.75
N GLU A 371 -11.23 10.70 5.87
CA GLU A 371 -11.96 9.51 6.32
C GLU A 371 -13.05 9.11 5.32
N ILE A 372 -13.80 10.08 4.79
CA ILE A 372 -14.89 9.84 3.82
C ILE A 372 -14.37 9.13 2.57
N GLU A 373 -13.14 9.43 2.15
CA GLU A 373 -12.54 8.84 0.96
C GLU A 373 -11.82 7.51 1.25
N ARG A 374 -11.04 7.43 2.32
CA ARG A 374 -10.12 6.30 2.54
C ARG A 374 -10.75 5.14 3.30
N ARG A 375 -11.68 5.40 4.22
CA ARG A 375 -12.33 4.34 4.99
C ARG A 375 -13.16 3.38 4.11
N PRO A 376 -13.98 3.85 3.14
CA PRO A 376 -14.68 2.96 2.23
C PRO A 376 -13.74 2.10 1.38
N VAL A 377 -12.60 2.65 0.93
CA VAL A 377 -11.58 1.90 0.17
C VAL A 377 -10.95 0.81 1.04
N ALA A 378 -10.63 1.10 2.30
CA ALA A 378 -10.12 0.10 3.24
C ALA A 378 -11.12 -1.05 3.45
N LEU A 379 -12.42 -0.74 3.62
CA LEU A 379 -13.49 -1.74 3.74
C LEU A 379 -13.61 -2.59 2.47
N ARG A 380 -13.64 -1.94 1.29
CA ARG A 380 -13.68 -2.61 -0.02
C ARG A 380 -12.51 -3.58 -0.19
N ASN A 381 -11.29 -3.10 0.03
CA ASN A 381 -10.08 -3.92 -0.13
C ASN A 381 -10.08 -5.08 0.86
N THR A 382 -10.55 -4.84 2.09
CA THR A 382 -10.64 -5.88 3.12
C THR A 382 -11.57 -7.02 2.71
N ASP A 383 -12.72 -6.70 2.11
CA ASP A 383 -13.65 -7.73 1.62
C ASP A 383 -13.07 -8.53 0.44
N TYR A 384 -12.34 -7.90 -0.49
CA TYR A 384 -11.63 -8.63 -1.54
C TYR A 384 -10.56 -9.57 -0.96
N ALA A 385 -9.72 -9.09 -0.04
CA ALA A 385 -8.71 -9.92 0.62
C ALA A 385 -9.33 -11.15 1.29
N ARG A 386 -10.47 -10.96 1.97
CA ARG A 386 -11.24 -12.04 2.59
C ARG A 386 -11.69 -13.09 1.58
N ARG A 387 -12.27 -12.68 0.46
CA ARG A 387 -12.75 -13.61 -0.60
C ARG A 387 -11.60 -14.43 -1.20
N PHE A 388 -10.42 -13.82 -1.38
CA PHE A 388 -9.23 -14.56 -1.83
C PHE A 388 -8.78 -15.59 -0.78
N ALA A 389 -8.78 -15.22 0.50
CA ALA A 389 -8.48 -16.13 1.60
C ALA A 389 -9.47 -17.29 1.70
N ASP A 390 -10.76 -17.04 1.47
CA ASP A 390 -11.79 -18.09 1.42
C ASP A 390 -11.53 -19.09 0.29
N SER A 391 -11.20 -18.59 -0.91
CA SER A 391 -10.89 -19.45 -2.06
C SER A 391 -9.71 -20.39 -1.76
N LEU A 392 -8.62 -19.89 -1.17
CA LEU A 392 -7.48 -20.74 -0.85
C LEU A 392 -7.72 -21.62 0.38
N GLY A 393 -8.35 -21.05 1.40
CA GLY A 393 -8.47 -21.64 2.73
C GLY A 393 -9.54 -22.71 2.87
N LEU A 394 -10.58 -22.69 2.02
CA LEU A 394 -11.68 -23.66 2.05
C LEU A 394 -11.50 -24.84 1.07
N PHE A 395 -10.53 -24.75 0.17
CA PHE A 395 -10.19 -25.86 -0.73
C PHE A 395 -9.20 -26.82 -0.07
N ALA A 396 -9.64 -28.03 0.23
CA ALA A 396 -8.83 -29.05 0.90
C ALA A 396 -8.13 -29.99 -0.11
N PRO A 397 -6.89 -30.42 0.19
CA PRO A 397 -6.20 -31.42 -0.62
C PRO A 397 -6.86 -32.80 -0.47
N ALA A 398 -6.96 -33.54 -1.57
CA ALA A 398 -7.37 -34.94 -1.52
C ALA A 398 -6.30 -35.79 -0.77
N PRO A 399 -6.70 -36.81 0.00
CA PRO A 399 -5.75 -37.67 0.74
C PRO A 399 -4.67 -38.30 -0.14
N GLU A 400 -5.03 -38.68 -1.36
CA GLU A 400 -4.18 -39.35 -2.35
C GLU A 400 -3.32 -38.40 -3.19
N ILE A 401 -3.35 -37.09 -2.95
CA ILE A 401 -2.67 -36.08 -3.80
C ILE A 401 -1.16 -36.32 -3.94
N GLU A 402 -0.52 -36.95 -2.95
CA GLU A 402 0.91 -37.30 -2.97
C GLU A 402 1.19 -38.70 -3.53
N HIS A 403 0.17 -39.53 -3.77
CA HIS A 403 0.35 -40.91 -4.22
C HIS A 403 0.71 -40.98 -5.72
N ALA A 404 1.67 -41.85 -6.06
CA ALA A 404 2.03 -42.17 -7.44
C ALA A 404 1.08 -43.24 -8.01
N THR A 405 -0.20 -42.91 -8.10
CA THR A 405 -1.29 -43.77 -8.60
C THR A 405 -2.20 -42.97 -9.52
N ASP A 406 -3.03 -43.65 -10.32
CA ASP A 406 -4.04 -43.00 -11.18
C ASP A 406 -5.00 -42.10 -10.38
N GLN A 407 -5.37 -42.50 -9.16
CA GLN A 407 -6.18 -41.68 -8.26
C GLN A 407 -5.43 -40.42 -7.82
N GLY A 408 -4.13 -40.53 -7.52
CA GLY A 408 -3.30 -39.39 -7.20
C GLY A 408 -3.10 -38.44 -8.40
N ASP A 409 -2.94 -38.98 -9.61
CA ASP A 409 -2.87 -38.19 -10.84
C ASP A 409 -4.15 -37.38 -11.07
N GLU A 410 -5.31 -38.01 -10.91
CA GLU A 410 -6.60 -37.33 -11.03
C GLU A 410 -6.80 -36.26 -9.95
N ALA A 411 -6.44 -36.56 -8.70
CA ALA A 411 -6.47 -35.59 -7.60
C ALA A 411 -5.58 -34.36 -7.89
N ARG A 412 -4.37 -34.58 -8.42
CA ARG A 412 -3.46 -33.49 -8.83
C ARG A 412 -4.02 -32.68 -9.98
N ARG A 413 -4.66 -33.31 -10.97
CA ARG A 413 -5.31 -32.62 -12.10
C ARG A 413 -6.44 -31.71 -11.64
N ILE A 414 -7.31 -32.19 -10.73
CA ILE A 414 -8.41 -31.40 -10.16
C ILE A 414 -7.87 -30.23 -9.34
N ALA A 415 -6.91 -30.49 -8.44
CA ALA A 415 -6.28 -29.47 -7.61
C ALA A 415 -5.56 -28.43 -8.47
N GLY A 416 -4.81 -28.86 -9.48
CA GLY A 416 -4.12 -27.98 -10.42
C GLY A 416 -5.05 -27.01 -11.13
N ALA A 417 -6.15 -27.52 -11.70
CA ALA A 417 -7.14 -26.67 -12.36
C ALA A 417 -7.79 -25.65 -11.40
N TYR A 418 -8.02 -26.03 -10.13
CA TYR A 418 -8.52 -25.12 -9.11
C TYR A 418 -7.50 -24.03 -8.75
N LEU A 419 -6.27 -24.45 -8.45
CA LEU A 419 -5.20 -23.58 -7.97
C LEU A 419 -4.74 -22.59 -9.05
N GLU A 420 -4.72 -22.99 -10.32
CA GLU A 420 -4.44 -22.07 -11.43
C GLU A 420 -5.51 -20.96 -11.53
N ARG A 421 -6.80 -21.34 -11.44
CA ARG A 421 -7.90 -20.35 -11.44
C ARG A 421 -7.80 -19.41 -10.24
N HIS A 422 -7.50 -19.96 -9.06
CA HIS A 422 -7.30 -19.18 -7.85
C HIS A 422 -6.14 -18.19 -7.98
N ALA A 423 -4.97 -18.65 -8.46
CA ALA A 423 -3.81 -17.80 -8.67
C ALA A 423 -4.11 -16.66 -9.64
N ARG A 424 -4.82 -16.94 -10.73
CA ARG A 424 -5.28 -15.89 -11.66
C ARG A 424 -6.23 -14.91 -10.97
N ALA A 425 -7.15 -15.40 -10.15
CA ALA A 425 -8.11 -14.57 -9.42
C ALA A 425 -7.43 -13.66 -8.38
N GLU A 426 -6.40 -14.13 -7.69
CA GLU A 426 -5.70 -13.36 -6.64
C GLU A 426 -4.63 -12.40 -7.21
N PHE A 427 -3.87 -12.84 -8.22
CA PHE A 427 -2.67 -12.11 -8.66
C PHE A 427 -2.86 -11.27 -9.92
N ASN A 428 -3.97 -11.42 -10.64
CA ASN A 428 -4.36 -10.57 -11.78
C ASN A 428 -5.57 -9.69 -11.43
N ILE A 429 -5.38 -8.71 -10.55
CA ILE A 429 -6.45 -7.95 -9.88
C ILE A 429 -6.49 -6.45 -10.24
N PRO A 430 -6.50 -6.06 -11.53
CA PRO A 430 -6.50 -4.65 -11.91
C PRO A 430 -7.71 -3.87 -11.38
N GLY A 431 -8.86 -4.53 -11.22
CA GLY A 431 -10.05 -3.90 -10.67
C GLY A 431 -9.90 -3.55 -9.19
N VAL A 432 -9.28 -4.43 -8.38
CA VAL A 432 -8.90 -4.07 -7.00
C VAL A 432 -7.92 -2.90 -7.00
N THR A 433 -6.90 -2.95 -7.86
CA THR A 433 -5.80 -1.96 -7.91
C THR A 433 -6.22 -0.57 -8.37
N PHE A 434 -7.13 -0.45 -9.33
CA PHE A 434 -7.49 0.84 -9.93
C PHE A 434 -8.94 1.27 -9.68
N GLY A 435 -9.79 0.36 -9.21
CA GLY A 435 -11.23 0.57 -9.02
C GLY A 435 -11.63 1.24 -7.70
N GLY A 436 -10.67 1.71 -6.90
CA GLY A 436 -10.97 2.53 -5.72
C GLY A 436 -11.70 3.81 -6.11
N ARG A 437 -12.73 4.19 -5.33
CA ARG A 437 -13.58 5.36 -5.62
C ARG A 437 -13.83 6.19 -4.37
N TYR A 438 -13.94 7.49 -4.58
CA TYR A 438 -14.20 8.52 -3.57
C TYR A 438 -15.64 9.06 -3.67
N ASP A 439 -16.58 8.14 -3.93
CA ASP A 439 -18.00 8.46 -4.03
C ASP A 439 -18.51 9.01 -2.70
N GLY A 440 -19.25 10.13 -2.75
CA GLY A 440 -19.75 10.82 -1.55
C GLY A 440 -18.76 11.77 -0.88
N SER A 441 -17.53 11.90 -1.39
CA SER A 441 -16.60 12.92 -0.91
C SER A 441 -17.14 14.34 -1.18
N PRO A 442 -17.06 15.26 -0.20
CA PRO A 442 -17.58 16.63 -0.34
C PRO A 442 -16.73 17.51 -1.27
N ILE A 443 -15.61 17.00 -1.77
CA ILE A 443 -14.70 17.70 -2.69
C ILE A 443 -14.67 17.09 -4.09
N ILE A 444 -15.57 16.13 -4.36
CA ILE A 444 -15.78 15.54 -5.68
C ILE A 444 -17.09 16.09 -6.25
N ILE A 445 -17.03 16.69 -7.44
CA ILE A 445 -18.19 17.25 -8.10
C ILE A 445 -18.75 16.20 -9.06
N SER A 446 -19.85 15.58 -8.65
CA SER A 446 -20.56 14.62 -9.49
C SER A 446 -21.15 15.32 -10.74
N ASP A 447 -21.00 14.67 -11.88
CA ASP A 447 -21.67 15.01 -13.15
C ASP A 447 -22.93 14.16 -13.37
N GLY A 448 -23.34 13.35 -12.39
CA GLY A 448 -24.47 12.42 -12.48
C GLY A 448 -24.17 11.11 -13.23
N SER A 449 -22.95 10.92 -13.72
CA SER A 449 -22.55 9.66 -14.36
C SER A 449 -22.50 8.49 -13.37
N GLN A 450 -22.72 7.29 -13.88
CA GLN A 450 -22.62 6.06 -13.09
C GLN A 450 -21.24 5.44 -13.32
N PRO A 451 -20.52 5.08 -12.25
CA PRO A 451 -19.22 4.44 -12.41
C PRO A 451 -19.36 3.02 -12.97
N PRO A 452 -18.30 2.50 -13.62
CA PRO A 452 -18.29 1.10 -14.05
C PRO A 452 -18.45 0.13 -12.87
N PRO A 453 -18.96 -1.09 -13.11
CA PRO A 453 -19.10 -2.10 -12.06
C PRO A 453 -17.77 -2.43 -11.39
N ASP A 454 -17.82 -2.59 -10.06
CA ASP A 454 -16.65 -2.96 -9.28
C ASP A 454 -16.46 -4.48 -9.25
N ALA A 455 -15.30 -4.95 -9.71
CA ALA A 455 -14.92 -6.35 -9.73
C ALA A 455 -13.42 -6.50 -9.50
N ALA A 456 -12.98 -7.63 -8.93
CA ALA A 456 -11.57 -7.81 -8.58
C ALA A 456 -10.62 -7.79 -9.80
N ASN A 457 -10.96 -8.56 -10.83
CA ASN A 457 -10.08 -8.86 -11.96
C ASN A 457 -10.35 -8.00 -13.21
N VAL A 458 -11.38 -7.16 -13.19
CA VAL A 458 -11.80 -6.32 -14.32
C VAL A 458 -11.77 -4.86 -13.90
N TYR A 459 -11.06 -4.06 -14.66
CA TYR A 459 -11.07 -2.60 -14.53
C TYR A 459 -11.52 -2.02 -15.86
N VAL A 460 -12.48 -1.11 -15.82
CA VAL A 460 -12.90 -0.33 -16.99
C VAL A 460 -12.39 1.09 -16.77
N PRO A 461 -11.40 1.56 -17.54
CA PRO A 461 -10.93 2.94 -17.44
C PRO A 461 -12.09 3.92 -17.65
N SER A 462 -12.25 4.86 -16.73
CA SER A 462 -13.31 5.86 -16.77
C SER A 462 -12.85 7.12 -16.06
N ALA A 463 -13.23 8.28 -16.60
CA ALA A 463 -13.04 9.57 -15.93
C ALA A 463 -14.25 10.02 -15.11
N CYS A 464 -15.17 9.11 -14.77
CA CYS A 464 -16.24 9.38 -13.82
C CYS A 464 -15.64 10.01 -12.53
N PRO A 465 -16.07 11.22 -12.11
CA PRO A 465 -15.54 11.91 -10.93
C PRO A 465 -15.48 11.01 -9.69
N GLY A 466 -14.43 11.16 -8.89
CA GLY A 466 -14.15 10.31 -7.72
C GLY A 466 -13.34 9.05 -8.04
N GLY A 467 -13.10 8.72 -9.30
CA GLY A 467 -12.20 7.64 -9.72
C GLY A 467 -10.78 8.11 -10.05
N ARG A 468 -9.84 7.15 -10.08
CA ARG A 468 -8.51 7.34 -10.69
C ARG A 468 -8.65 7.84 -12.13
N ALA A 469 -7.96 8.93 -12.48
CA ALA A 469 -7.95 9.45 -13.83
C ALA A 469 -7.48 8.37 -14.82
N PRO A 470 -8.20 8.04 -15.90
CA PRO A 470 -7.81 6.94 -16.77
C PRO A 470 -6.45 7.23 -17.43
N HIS A 471 -5.61 6.21 -17.54
CA HIS A 471 -4.29 6.34 -18.15
C HIS A 471 -4.34 6.16 -19.68
N ALA A 472 -3.39 6.78 -20.37
CA ALA A 472 -3.10 6.50 -21.77
C ALA A 472 -1.59 6.66 -22.06
N TRP A 473 -1.06 5.86 -22.96
CA TRP A 473 0.26 6.07 -23.56
C TRP A 473 0.13 7.02 -24.74
N LEU A 474 0.93 8.08 -24.75
CA LEU A 474 0.98 9.07 -25.81
C LEU A 474 2.05 8.71 -26.85
N GLU A 475 2.09 9.47 -27.93
CA GLU A 475 3.14 9.36 -28.95
C GLU A 475 4.54 9.46 -28.31
N GLY A 476 5.50 8.70 -28.83
CA GLY A 476 6.84 8.60 -28.24
C GLY A 476 6.91 7.76 -26.96
N GLY A 477 5.82 7.14 -26.52
CA GLY A 477 5.79 6.29 -25.33
C GLY A 477 5.84 7.08 -24.02
N VAL A 478 5.35 8.33 -24.04
CA VAL A 478 5.21 9.17 -22.85
C VAL A 478 3.95 8.77 -22.09
N SER A 479 4.03 8.56 -20.78
CA SER A 479 2.84 8.31 -19.97
C SER A 479 2.07 9.61 -19.80
N LEU A 480 0.74 9.57 -19.94
CA LEU A 480 -0.12 10.70 -19.63
C LEU A 480 0.14 11.27 -18.23
N TYR A 481 0.44 10.41 -17.25
CA TYR A 481 0.66 10.84 -15.88
C TYR A 481 1.94 11.66 -15.69
N ASP A 482 2.92 11.54 -16.59
CA ASP A 482 4.14 12.36 -16.54
C ASP A 482 3.85 13.82 -16.93
N LEU A 483 2.72 14.07 -17.61
CA LEU A 483 2.31 15.41 -17.99
C LEU A 483 1.58 16.15 -16.87
N PHE A 484 1.08 15.45 -15.85
CA PHE A 484 0.35 16.08 -14.75
C PHE A 484 1.22 17.07 -13.97
N GLY A 485 0.58 18.06 -13.37
CA GLY A 485 1.17 18.89 -12.32
C GLY A 485 1.38 18.09 -11.04
N PHE A 486 2.24 18.57 -10.16
CA PHE A 486 2.45 17.95 -8.86
C PHE A 486 1.31 18.24 -7.88
N GLU A 487 0.72 19.44 -7.99
CA GLU A 487 -0.53 19.82 -7.35
C GLU A 487 -1.71 19.53 -8.30
N TRP A 488 -2.39 20.54 -8.84
CA TRP A 488 -3.57 20.32 -9.67
C TRP A 488 -3.22 20.24 -11.15
N THR A 489 -4.01 19.48 -11.90
CA THR A 489 -3.93 19.45 -13.37
C THR A 489 -5.29 19.70 -13.98
N LEU A 490 -5.39 20.63 -14.92
CA LEU A 490 -6.53 20.71 -15.81
C LEU A 490 -6.15 20.10 -17.16
N LEU A 491 -6.87 19.05 -17.54
CA LEU A 491 -6.75 18.45 -18.87
C LEU A 491 -7.72 19.13 -19.82
N GLN A 492 -7.25 19.33 -21.06
CA GLN A 492 -8.04 19.86 -22.16
C GLN A 492 -7.79 18.99 -23.40
N PHE A 493 -8.86 18.56 -24.09
CA PHE A 493 -8.74 17.67 -25.24
C PHE A 493 -9.01 18.44 -26.54
N GLY A 494 -7.96 18.72 -27.32
CA GLY A 494 -7.99 19.65 -28.47
C GLY A 494 -7.84 21.12 -28.06
N GLU A 495 -7.92 22.05 -29.02
CA GLU A 495 -7.84 23.48 -28.71
C GLU A 495 -9.19 24.04 -28.22
N VAL A 496 -9.15 24.65 -27.04
CA VAL A 496 -10.24 25.33 -26.37
C VAL A 496 -9.69 26.70 -25.96
N GLU A 497 -9.87 27.69 -26.83
CA GLU A 497 -9.32 29.05 -26.69
C GLU A 497 -9.68 29.71 -25.34
N THR A 498 -10.83 29.35 -24.76
CA THR A 498 -11.36 29.91 -23.50
C THR A 498 -10.69 29.36 -22.24
N ALA A 499 -10.01 28.21 -22.28
CA ALA A 499 -9.45 27.57 -21.10
C ALA A 499 -8.20 28.30 -20.56
N HIS A 500 -7.35 28.85 -21.43
CA HIS A 500 -6.12 29.53 -21.00
C HIS A 500 -6.40 30.75 -20.10
N ALA A 501 -7.32 31.62 -20.51
CA ALA A 501 -7.67 32.81 -19.74
C ALA A 501 -8.41 32.44 -18.43
N ALA A 502 -9.38 31.53 -18.51
CA ALA A 502 -10.15 31.09 -17.34
C ALA A 502 -9.27 30.39 -16.29
N VAL A 503 -8.29 29.59 -16.70
CA VAL A 503 -7.32 28.96 -15.79
C VAL A 503 -6.38 29.99 -15.19
N ALA A 504 -5.83 30.90 -15.99
CA ALA A 504 -4.94 31.94 -15.48
C ALA A 504 -5.63 32.83 -14.43
N ASP A 505 -6.89 33.19 -14.67
CA ASP A 505 -7.68 33.98 -13.73
C ASP A 505 -8.05 33.18 -12.47
N ALA A 506 -8.47 31.92 -12.62
CA ALA A 506 -8.77 31.03 -11.49
C ALA A 506 -7.53 30.79 -10.61
N VAL A 507 -6.37 30.54 -11.21
CA VAL A 507 -5.08 30.36 -10.54
C VAL A 507 -4.69 31.63 -9.76
N ARG A 508 -4.83 32.81 -10.39
CA ARG A 508 -4.54 34.10 -9.73
C ARG A 508 -5.45 34.37 -8.53
N MET A 509 -6.74 34.07 -8.63
CA MET A 509 -7.68 34.35 -7.54
C MET A 509 -7.59 33.35 -6.38
N LEU A 510 -7.18 32.10 -6.65
CA LEU A 510 -7.17 31.04 -5.65
C LEU A 510 -5.79 30.76 -5.04
N GLY A 511 -4.71 31.25 -5.66
CA GLY A 511 -3.34 31.02 -5.18
C GLY A 511 -2.89 29.56 -5.27
N VAL A 512 -3.49 28.77 -6.18
CA VAL A 512 -3.25 27.33 -6.34
C VAL A 512 -2.40 27.06 -7.56
N ASP A 513 -1.42 26.16 -7.45
CA ASP A 513 -0.66 25.66 -8.59
C ASP A 513 -1.53 24.68 -9.40
N VAL A 514 -1.93 25.11 -10.60
CA VAL A 514 -2.71 24.32 -11.55
C VAL A 514 -1.98 24.30 -12.88
N LYS A 515 -1.57 23.11 -13.32
CA LYS A 515 -0.96 22.90 -14.64
C LYS A 515 -2.05 22.63 -15.68
N LEU A 516 -2.12 23.46 -16.72
CA LEU A 516 -2.93 23.16 -17.91
C LEU A 516 -2.16 22.20 -18.82
N VAL A 517 -2.80 21.12 -19.23
CA VAL A 517 -2.24 20.13 -20.16
C VAL A 517 -3.21 19.95 -21.32
N THR A 518 -2.78 20.35 -22.51
CA THR A 518 -3.50 20.11 -23.75
C THR A 518 -3.12 18.75 -24.32
N LEU A 519 -4.12 17.90 -24.53
CA LEU A 519 -3.99 16.54 -25.02
C LEU A 519 -4.66 16.39 -26.40
N PRO A 520 -4.28 15.37 -27.19
CA PRO A 520 -4.95 15.07 -28.44
C PRO A 520 -6.47 14.86 -28.26
N ALA A 521 -7.25 15.37 -29.22
CA ALA A 521 -8.71 15.23 -29.21
C ALA A 521 -9.18 13.75 -29.18
N SER A 522 -8.34 12.81 -29.63
CA SER A 522 -8.63 11.36 -29.57
C SER A 522 -8.76 10.80 -28.15
N LEU A 523 -8.25 11.49 -27.12
CA LEU A 523 -8.42 11.08 -25.73
C LEU A 523 -9.69 11.63 -25.09
N ARG A 524 -10.44 12.48 -25.80
CA ARG A 524 -11.72 13.03 -25.32
C ARG A 524 -12.71 11.93 -24.97
N ASP A 525 -12.81 10.87 -25.77
CA ASP A 525 -13.77 9.79 -25.54
C ASP A 525 -13.43 8.97 -24.28
N LEU A 526 -12.14 8.83 -23.93
CA LEU A 526 -11.71 8.16 -22.69
C LEU A 526 -12.13 8.95 -21.44
N TYR A 527 -12.16 10.28 -21.57
CA TYR A 527 -12.56 11.18 -20.49
C TYR A 527 -14.04 11.59 -20.54
N GLU A 528 -14.69 11.35 -21.67
CA GLU A 528 -16.09 11.71 -21.99
C GLU A 528 -16.40 13.21 -21.78
N ALA A 529 -15.38 14.07 -21.88
CA ALA A 529 -15.47 15.50 -21.59
C ALA A 529 -14.39 16.28 -22.33
N ASP A 530 -14.60 17.58 -22.53
CA ASP A 530 -13.60 18.48 -23.13
C ASP A 530 -12.55 18.93 -22.12
N LEU A 531 -12.94 18.98 -20.85
CA LEU A 531 -12.13 19.41 -19.71
C LEU A 531 -12.23 18.41 -18.56
N ALA A 532 -11.13 18.14 -17.87
CA ALA A 532 -11.12 17.35 -16.64
C ALA A 532 -10.13 17.91 -15.61
N LEU A 533 -10.62 18.16 -14.40
CA LEU A 533 -9.80 18.60 -13.27
C LEU A 533 -9.32 17.40 -12.46
N ILE A 534 -7.99 17.25 -12.39
CA ILE A 534 -7.30 16.16 -11.71
C ILE A 534 -6.64 16.69 -10.44
N ARG A 535 -6.88 15.99 -9.34
CA ARG A 535 -6.31 16.26 -8.02
C ARG A 535 -4.81 15.90 -7.96
N PRO A 536 -4.10 16.40 -6.93
CA PRO A 536 -2.72 16.00 -6.66
C PRO A 536 -2.51 14.48 -6.51
N ASP A 537 -3.51 13.75 -6.03
CA ASP A 537 -3.48 12.28 -5.91
C ASP A 537 -3.96 11.52 -7.16
N GLN A 538 -4.05 12.20 -8.31
CA GLN A 538 -4.47 11.66 -9.63
C GLN A 538 -5.92 11.15 -9.68
N ILE A 539 -6.79 11.71 -8.85
CA ILE A 539 -8.23 11.45 -8.86
C ILE A 539 -8.94 12.54 -9.68
N VAL A 540 -9.95 12.16 -10.46
CA VAL A 540 -10.80 13.13 -11.17
C VAL A 540 -11.71 13.81 -10.16
N ALA A 541 -11.50 15.11 -9.90
CA ALA A 541 -12.40 15.90 -9.05
C ALA A 541 -13.65 16.34 -9.80
N TRP A 542 -13.52 16.62 -11.10
CA TRP A 542 -14.58 17.14 -11.96
C TRP A 542 -14.23 16.92 -13.43
N ARG A 543 -15.25 16.85 -14.29
CA ARG A 543 -15.10 16.95 -15.75
C ARG A 543 -16.30 17.70 -16.34
N GLY A 544 -16.13 18.29 -17.53
CA GLY A 544 -17.21 19.01 -18.20
C GLY A 544 -16.90 19.43 -19.63
N GLY A 545 -17.89 20.01 -20.29
CA GLY A 545 -17.78 20.50 -21.66
C GLY A 545 -17.03 21.84 -21.75
N ALA A 546 -16.59 22.21 -22.95
CA ALA A 546 -15.87 23.45 -23.22
C ALA A 546 -16.67 24.71 -22.82
N SER A 547 -18.01 24.65 -22.92
CA SER A 547 -18.91 25.72 -22.49
C SER A 547 -18.86 26.00 -20.98
N GLN A 548 -18.34 25.05 -20.18
CA GLN A 548 -18.20 25.18 -18.73
C GLN A 548 -16.83 25.71 -18.31
N ALA A 549 -15.94 26.08 -19.24
CA ALA A 549 -14.60 26.61 -18.90
C ALA A 549 -14.65 27.80 -17.92
N GLY A 550 -15.65 28.67 -18.04
CA GLY A 550 -15.83 29.81 -17.13
C GLY A 550 -16.14 29.45 -15.67
N THR A 551 -16.43 28.18 -15.35
CA THR A 551 -16.76 27.74 -13.99
C THR A 551 -15.56 27.15 -13.23
N ILE A 552 -14.39 27.00 -13.88
CA ILE A 552 -13.21 26.32 -13.31
C ILE A 552 -12.80 26.89 -11.95
N GLY A 553 -12.85 28.22 -11.76
CA GLY A 553 -12.55 28.83 -10.47
C GLY A 553 -13.48 28.37 -9.34
N ARG A 554 -14.78 28.20 -9.62
CA ARG A 554 -15.75 27.68 -8.65
C ARG A 554 -15.53 26.20 -8.38
N VAL A 555 -15.26 25.43 -9.43
CA VAL A 555 -14.95 23.99 -9.37
C VAL A 555 -13.72 23.75 -8.49
N LEU A 556 -12.63 24.48 -8.73
CA LEU A 556 -11.42 24.45 -7.91
C LEU A 556 -11.67 24.90 -6.47
N GLY A 557 -12.48 25.95 -6.28
CA GLY A 557 -12.91 26.41 -4.96
C GLY A 557 -13.52 25.30 -4.13
N HIS A 558 -14.51 24.62 -4.69
CA HIS A 558 -15.20 23.49 -4.06
C HIS A 558 -14.27 22.28 -3.86
N ALA A 559 -13.48 21.89 -4.87
CA ALA A 559 -12.58 20.75 -4.79
C ALA A 559 -11.46 20.91 -3.75
N LYS A 560 -11.22 22.13 -3.26
CA LYS A 560 -10.30 22.41 -2.18
C LYS A 560 -10.97 22.62 -0.81
N GLY A 561 -12.28 22.42 -0.72
CA GLY A 561 -13.08 22.46 0.51
C GLY A 561 -13.68 23.82 0.88
N GLN A 562 -13.80 24.78 -0.06
CA GLN A 562 -14.43 26.09 0.20
C GLN A 562 -15.94 26.11 -0.05
#